data_AF-A0A1M3H898-F1
#
_entry.id   AF-A0A1M3H898-F1
#
_cell.length_a   1.000
_cell.length_b   1.000
_cell.length_c   1.000
_cell.angle_alpha   90.00
_cell.angle_beta   90.00
_cell.angle_gamma   90.00
#
_symmetry.space_group_name_H-M   'P 1'
#
loop_
_entity.id
_entity.type
_entity.pdbx_description
1 polymer ?
#
loop_
_entity_poly.entity_id
_entity_poly.type
_entity_poly.pdbx_seq_one_letter_code
_entity_poly.pdbx_strand_id
1 'polypeptide(L)' 'MARQQLLDAQDVSIQFFRAIEENKLIVPGKTEAQLNEDISDLALKEFGIRRHPCGMKRVTNGIGYWSCNL' A
#
# COMPACT_ATOMS: atom_id res chain seq x y z
N MET A 1 24.00 2.40 -8.95
CA MET A 1 23.25 1.91 -7.77
C MET A 1 21.75 2.16 -7.90
N ALA A 2 21.30 3.38 -8.25
CA ALA A 2 19.86 3.69 -8.41
C ALA A 2 19.11 2.78 -9.40
N ARG A 3 19.70 2.43 -10.55
CA ARG A 3 19.06 1.55 -11.53
C ARG A 3 18.74 0.15 -10.97
N GLN A 4 19.66 -0.44 -10.22
CA GLN A 4 19.43 -1.77 -9.65
C GLN A 4 18.32 -1.74 -8.62
N GLN A 5 18.32 -0.72 -7.75
CA GLN A 5 17.26 -0.51 -6.76
C GLN A 5 15.88 -0.32 -7.40
N LEU A 6 15.81 0.35 -8.55
CA LEU A 6 14.56 0.49 -9.31
C LEU A 6 14.09 -0.84 -9.92
N LEU A 7 15.01 -1.66 -10.41
CA LEU A 7 14.68 -3.00 -10.94
C LEU A 7 14.22 -3.93 -9.82
N ASP A 8 14.91 -3.92 -8.68
CA ASP A 8 14.52 -4.72 -7.51
C ASP A 8 13.14 -4.29 -6.98
N ALA A 9 12.86 -2.98 -6.95
CA ALA A 9 11.55 -2.45 -6.57
C ALA A 9 10.45 -2.82 -7.58
N GLN A 10 10.77 -2.85 -8.87
CA GLN A 10 9.85 -3.29 -9.92
C GLN A 10 9.50 -4.77 -9.75
N ASP A 11 10.49 -5.63 -9.51
CA ASP A 11 10.28 -7.06 -9.31
C ASP A 11 9.42 -7.34 -8.07
N VAL A 12 9.68 -6.64 -6.95
CA VAL A 12 8.86 -6.72 -5.74
C VAL A 12 7.42 -6.27 -6.03
N SER A 13 7.23 -5.21 -6.81
CA SER A 13 5.90 -4.73 -7.17
C SER A 13 5.13 -5.76 -8.01
N ILE A 14 5.79 -6.40 -8.98
CA ILE A 14 5.17 -7.45 -9.81
C ILE A 14 4.75 -8.64 -8.93
N GLN A 15 5.62 -9.07 -8.01
CA GLN A 15 5.30 -10.16 -7.08
C GLN A 15 4.13 -9.80 -6.17
N PHE A 16 4.07 -8.56 -5.70
CA PHE A 16 2.99 -8.09 -4.85
C PHE A 16 1.63 -8.10 -5.55
N PHE A 17 1.56 -7.60 -6.80
CA PHE A 17 0.32 -7.64 -7.57
C PHE A 17 -0.16 -9.07 -7.81
N ARG A 18 0.75 -10.00 -8.14
CA ARG A 18 0.40 -11.42 -8.29
C ARG A 18 -0.17 -12.00 -7.00
N ALA A 19 0.42 -11.67 -5.85
CA ALA A 19 -0.08 -12.12 -4.55
C ALA A 19 -1.51 -11.59 -4.27
N ILE A 20 -1.82 -10.34 -4.63
CA ILE A 20 -3.18 -9.78 -4.49
C ILE A 20 -4.19 -10.57 -5.33
N GLU A 21 -3.83 -10.89 -6.58
CA GLU A 21 -4.67 -11.66 -7.50
C GLU A 21 -4.87 -13.10 -7.04
N GLU A 22 -3.80 -13.77 -6.59
CA GLU A 22 -3.85 -15.15 -6.07
C GLU A 22 -4.70 -15.25 -4.79
N ASN A 23 -4.63 -14.24 -3.92
CA ASN A 23 -5.46 -14.15 -2.71
C ASN A 23 -6.90 -13.71 -3.00
N LYS A 24 -7.22 -13.36 -4.26
CA LYS A 24 -8.56 -12.94 -4.71
C LYS A 24 -9.17 -11.86 -3.80
N LEU A 25 -8.35 -10.87 -3.42
CA LEU A 25 -8.78 -9.85 -2.46
C LEU A 25 -9.85 -8.90 -3.05
N ILE A 26 -9.79 -8.65 -4.36
CA ILE A 26 -10.71 -7.78 -5.09
C ILE A 26 -11.98 -8.57 -5.44
N VAL A 27 -13.00 -8.45 -4.59
CA VAL A 27 -14.30 -9.11 -4.75
C VAL A 27 -15.46 -8.11 -4.65
N PRO A 28 -16.57 -8.36 -5.37
CA PRO A 28 -17.76 -7.53 -5.27
C PRO A 28 -18.32 -7.55 -3.84
N GLY A 29 -18.73 -6.38 -3.35
CA GLY A 29 -19.28 -6.21 -2.00
C GLY A 29 -18.27 -5.80 -0.92
N LYS A 30 -16.96 -5.78 -1.22
CA LYS A 30 -15.97 -5.12 -0.36
C LYS A 30 -15.90 -3.63 -0.64
N THR A 31 -15.75 -2.85 0.42
CA THR A 31 -15.44 -1.42 0.30
C THR A 31 -13.96 -1.21 0.02
N GLU A 32 -13.60 -0.05 -0.53
CA GLU A 32 -12.20 0.33 -0.76
C GLU A 32 -11.39 0.32 0.54
N ALA A 33 -11.98 0.73 1.66
CA ALA A 33 -11.32 0.74 2.97
C ALA A 33 -10.92 -0.66 3.43
N GLN A 34 -11.85 -1.63 3.33
CA GLN A 34 -11.60 -3.04 3.67
C GLN A 34 -10.56 -3.65 2.73
N LEU A 35 -10.67 -3.38 1.42
CA LEU A 35 -9.69 -3.85 0.45
C LEU A 35 -8.30 -3.28 0.74
N ASN A 36 -8.21 -2.00 1.12
CA ASN A 36 -6.95 -1.35 1.47
C ASN A 36 -6.33 -1.92 2.76
N GLU A 37 -7.14 -2.29 3.75
CA GLU A 37 -6.68 -3.01 4.95
C GLU A 37 -6.13 -4.39 4.58
N ASP A 38 -6.89 -5.19 3.82
CA ASP A 38 -6.49 -6.53 3.39
C ASP A 38 -5.16 -6.50 2.59
N ILE A 39 -5.01 -5.53 1.68
CA ILE A 39 -3.80 -5.35 0.87
C ILE A 39 -2.62 -4.91 1.76
N SER A 40 -2.86 -4.06 2.76
CA SER A 40 -1.82 -3.62 3.70
C SER A 40 -1.33 -4.77 4.57
N ASP A 41 -2.24 -5.62 5.02
CA ASP A 41 -1.92 -6.80 5.82
C ASP A 41 -1.16 -7.85 5.00
N LEU A 42 -1.55 -8.05 3.73
CA LEU A 42 -0.82 -8.90 2.79
C LEU A 42 0.62 -8.37 2.57
N ALA A 43 0.78 -7.06 2.36
CA ALA A 43 2.08 -6.42 2.19
C ALA A 43 2.99 -6.61 3.40
N LEU A 44 2.42 -6.48 4.60
CA LEU A 44 3.15 -6.68 5.85
C LEU A 44 3.56 -8.14 6.03
N LYS A 45 2.66 -9.08 5.75
CA LYS A 45 2.87 -10.52 5.99
C LYS A 45 3.85 -11.15 5.01
N GLU A 46 3.71 -10.85 3.72
CA GLU A 46 4.49 -11.51 2.66
C GLU A 46 5.79 -10.77 2.33
N PHE A 47 5.81 -9.44 2.48
CA PHE A 47 6.94 -8.61 2.05
C PHE A 47 7.58 -7.81 3.20
N GLY A 48 7.04 -7.89 4.43
CA GLY A 48 7.52 -7.08 5.56
C GLY A 48 7.31 -5.58 5.39
N ILE A 49 6.50 -5.17 4.39
CA ILE A 49 6.27 -3.78 4.06
C ILE A 49 5.23 -3.24 5.02
N ARG A 50 5.68 -2.40 5.97
CA ARG A 50 4.77 -1.71 6.88
C ARG A 50 4.06 -0.58 6.16
N ARG A 51 2.75 -0.51 6.33
CA ARG A 51 1.98 0.69 6.03
C ARG A 51 2.56 1.84 6.86
N HIS A 52 3.17 2.81 6.19
CA HIS A 52 3.43 4.08 6.84
C HIS A 52 2.09 4.73 7.14
N PRO A 53 1.83 5.19 8.39
CA PRO A 53 0.62 5.92 8.71
C PRO A 53 0.72 7.31 8.06
N CYS A 54 0.34 7.37 6.80
CA CYS A 54 0.11 8.58 6.06
C CYS A 54 -1.33 8.99 6.37
N GLY A 55 -1.48 9.96 7.27
CA GLY A 55 -2.78 10.46 7.71
C GLY A 55 -3.10 11.76 6.99
N MET A 56 -4.33 11.90 6.50
CA MET A 56 -4.81 13.18 6.00
C MET A 56 -5.05 14.11 7.19
N LYS A 57 -4.11 15.02 7.45
CA LYS A 57 -4.30 16.03 8.49
C LYS A 57 -5.16 17.14 7.91
N ARG A 58 -6.37 17.30 8.46
CA ARG A 58 -7.21 18.46 8.19
C ARG A 58 -6.57 19.68 8.84
N VAL A 59 -6.19 20.64 8.02
CA VAL A 59 -5.77 21.97 8.49
C VAL A 59 -7.03 22.82 8.62
N THR A 60 -7.07 23.70 9.63
CA THR A 60 -8.18 24.62 9.90
C THR A 60 -8.53 25.55 8.73
N ASN A 61 -7.67 25.65 7.71
CA ASN A 61 -7.86 26.46 6.51
C ASN A 61 -8.38 25.69 5.27
N GLY A 62 -8.96 24.50 5.45
CA GLY A 62 -9.66 23.79 4.37
C GLY A 62 -8.79 23.08 3.33
N ILE A 63 -7.46 23.16 3.44
CA ILE A 63 -6.52 22.40 2.61
C ILE A 63 -6.06 21.18 3.43
N GLY A 64 -6.35 19.97 2.96
CA GLY A 64 -5.79 18.75 3.53
C GLY A 64 -4.43 18.45 2.89
N TYR A 65 -3.45 18.06 3.70
CA TYR A 65 -2.18 17.54 3.18
C TYR A 65 -1.90 16.15 3.76
N TRP A 66 -1.26 15.31 2.95
CA TRP A 66 -0.77 14.00 3.36
C TRP A 66 0.51 14.20 4.18
N SER A 67 0.45 13.84 5.46
CA SER A 67 1.61 13.88 6.35
C SER A 67 1.99 12.45 6.71
N CYS A 68 3.20 12.04 6.35
CA CYS A 68 3.84 10.85 6.88
C CYS A 68 4.67 11.26 8.10
N ASN A 69 4.38 10.74 9.29
CA ASN A 69 5.35 10.80 10.38
C ASN A 69 6.44 9.75 10.07
N LEU A 70 7.68 10.23 9.91
CA LEU A 70 8.88 9.41 9.70
C LEU A 70 9.42 8.93 11.04
#